data_AF-V6TNX0-F1
#
_entry.id   AF-V6TNX0-F1
#
_cell.length_a   1.000
_cell.length_b   1.000
_cell.length_c   1.000
_cell.angle_alpha   90.00
_cell.angle_beta   90.00
_cell.angle_gamma   90.00
#
_symmetry.space_group_name_H-M   'P 1'
#
loop_
_entity.id
_entity.type
_entity.pdbx_description
1 polymer ?
#
loop_
_entity_poly.entity_id
_entity_poly.type
_entity_poly.pdbx_seq_one_letter_code
_entity_poly.pdbx_strand_id
1 'polypeptide(L)'
;VARSNACRGARDGACVRRAEEVRAERAGAGDVEGRSERRGAQDPVSACTPTSGGSAGTCKNCGAAIGGVNYCSECNGANHAPVNGECADVSTSTEFCTKDGSTGTCSACKGASFMFKGGCYEKGKAPGSTICQTGGNADGLCEACADGYFRNPEAANNVDSCISCGDTAGVIISSGGNTHTYTGVDGCVRCAAPQAISTPTGAQVAAATCTTCGDGKYGAACDQNCDASCKSCTGAGTTACTSCKPTKTANGKEYFRIKDDAAKTGECVTETDCKTGNTYFPTTTTGSKRSAPPAATQQTGA
;
A
#
# COMPACT_ATOMS: atom_id res chain seq x y z
N VAL A 1 -39.91 22.47 -36.13
CA VAL A 1 -39.33 21.19 -36.61
C VAL A 1 -37.89 21.11 -36.10
N ALA A 2 -37.46 19.92 -35.71
CA ALA A 2 -36.47 19.60 -34.68
C ALA A 2 -34.97 19.82 -35.00
N ARG A 3 -34.17 19.70 -33.90
CA ARG A 3 -32.74 19.31 -33.74
C ARG A 3 -31.70 20.44 -33.71
N SER A 4 -30.63 20.46 -32.92
CA SER A 4 -30.16 19.88 -31.64
C SER A 4 -28.66 20.23 -31.52
N ASN A 5 -28.20 20.62 -30.32
CA ASN A 5 -26.83 20.59 -29.77
C ASN A 5 -25.68 21.40 -30.43
N ALA A 6 -25.00 22.24 -29.63
CA ALA A 6 -23.71 21.94 -28.98
C ALA A 6 -22.96 23.23 -28.55
N CYS A 7 -22.77 23.45 -27.25
CA CYS A 7 -21.79 24.42 -26.75
C CYS A 7 -20.43 23.74 -26.53
N ARG A 8 -19.46 24.08 -27.38
CA ARG A 8 -18.02 24.15 -27.06
C ARG A 8 -17.82 25.35 -26.13
N GLY A 9 -16.87 25.46 -25.20
CA GLY A 9 -15.77 24.62 -24.76
C GLY A 9 -14.91 25.54 -23.88
N ALA A 10 -14.66 25.16 -22.61
CA ALA A 10 -13.69 25.86 -21.77
C ALA A 10 -12.35 25.14 -21.90
N ARG A 11 -11.38 25.86 -22.47
CA ARG A 11 -9.98 25.47 -22.57
C ARG A 11 -9.27 25.82 -21.27
N ASP A 12 -8.28 24.99 -20.96
CA ASP A 12 -7.10 25.23 -20.12
C ASP A 12 -7.23 25.07 -18.59
N GLY A 13 -6.80 23.89 -18.15
CA GLY A 13 -6.61 23.47 -16.76
C GLY A 13 -6.18 22.00 -16.70
N ALA A 14 -5.13 21.64 -17.46
CA ALA A 14 -4.62 20.29 -17.55
C ALA A 14 -3.94 19.85 -16.24
N CYS A 15 -4.33 18.68 -15.72
CA CYS A 15 -3.40 17.72 -15.10
C CYS A 15 -4.13 16.40 -14.78
N VAL A 16 -4.23 15.47 -15.73
CA VAL A 16 -4.04 14.04 -15.44
C VAL A 16 -3.68 13.25 -16.71
N ARG A 17 -2.55 12.52 -16.66
CA ARG A 17 -2.51 11.11 -17.08
C ARG A 17 -1.29 10.42 -16.44
N ARG A 18 -1.52 9.45 -15.57
CA ARG A 18 -0.69 8.24 -15.51
C ARG A 18 -1.65 7.08 -15.68
N ALA A 19 -1.48 6.38 -16.80
CA ALA A 19 -2.29 5.26 -17.23
C ALA A 19 -1.71 3.98 -16.62
N GLU A 20 -2.57 3.11 -16.11
CA GLU A 20 -2.31 1.67 -16.11
C GLU A 20 -3.47 0.98 -16.82
N GLU A 21 -3.11 0.21 -17.84
CA GLU A 21 -3.98 -0.53 -18.74
C GLU A 21 -4.31 -1.89 -18.12
N VAL A 22 -5.60 -2.21 -17.98
CA VAL A 22 -6.07 -3.57 -17.67
C VAL A 22 -6.35 -4.32 -18.97
N ARG A 23 -5.65 -5.43 -19.19
CA ARG A 23 -5.93 -6.38 -20.28
C ARG A 23 -7.05 -7.35 -19.87
N ALA A 24 -7.88 -7.64 -20.85
CA ALA A 24 -9.01 -8.56 -20.80
C ALA A 24 -8.58 -10.03 -20.83
N GLU A 25 -9.27 -10.87 -20.05
CA GLU A 25 -9.22 -12.34 -20.13
C GLU A 25 -10.12 -12.86 -21.25
N ARG A 26 -9.68 -13.90 -21.95
CA ARG A 26 -10.54 -14.78 -22.75
C ARG A 26 -10.12 -16.24 -22.58
N ALA A 27 -11.11 -17.07 -22.27
CA ALA A 27 -11.00 -18.51 -22.07
C ALA A 27 -10.69 -19.29 -23.36
N GLY A 28 -10.04 -20.44 -23.21
CA GLY A 28 -9.92 -21.49 -24.23
C GLY A 28 -9.17 -22.72 -23.70
N ALA A 29 -9.82 -23.89 -23.76
CA ALA A 29 -9.33 -25.20 -23.31
C ALA A 29 -8.54 -25.95 -24.41
N GLY A 30 -7.69 -26.92 -24.01
CA GLY A 30 -7.07 -27.92 -24.89
C GLY A 30 -5.87 -28.66 -24.25
N ASP A 31 -5.85 -29.98 -24.38
CA ASP A 31 -5.08 -30.99 -23.64
C ASP A 31 -3.66 -31.36 -24.16
N VAL A 32 -2.83 -31.86 -23.21
CA VAL A 32 -1.84 -32.99 -23.22
C VAL A 32 -0.48 -32.95 -23.97
N GLU A 33 0.56 -33.25 -23.16
CA GLU A 33 1.92 -33.82 -23.35
C GLU A 33 3.03 -33.10 -24.16
N GLY A 34 4.22 -33.00 -23.55
CA GLY A 34 5.48 -32.83 -24.29
C GLY A 34 6.62 -32.14 -23.51
N ARG A 35 7.66 -32.90 -23.20
CA ARG A 35 8.90 -32.53 -22.50
C ARG A 35 9.74 -31.44 -23.23
N SER A 36 10.39 -30.61 -22.42
CA SER A 36 11.60 -29.81 -22.68
C SER A 36 11.42 -28.35 -23.11
N GLU A 37 12.32 -27.52 -22.57
CA GLU A 37 12.84 -26.25 -23.09
C GLU A 37 12.27 -24.89 -22.61
N ARG A 38 13.25 -23.98 -22.42
CA ARG A 38 13.23 -22.52 -22.64
C ARG A 38 12.71 -21.62 -21.51
N ARG A 39 13.72 -21.10 -20.79
CA ARG A 39 13.92 -19.68 -20.44
C ARG A 39 12.98 -18.74 -21.23
N GLY A 40 12.02 -18.12 -20.56
CA GLY A 40 11.18 -17.08 -21.16
C GLY A 40 10.02 -16.64 -20.26
N ALA A 41 9.89 -15.32 -20.14
CA ALA A 41 8.83 -14.53 -19.48
C ALA A 41 8.79 -14.57 -17.95
N GLN A 42 9.10 -13.41 -17.34
CA GLN A 42 8.83 -13.12 -15.94
C GLN A 42 7.31 -13.15 -15.72
N ASP A 43 6.84 -14.23 -15.10
CA ASP A 43 5.51 -14.32 -14.50
C ASP A 43 5.33 -13.21 -13.43
N PRO A 44 4.10 -12.75 -13.17
CA PRO A 44 3.81 -11.93 -11.99
C PRO A 44 4.29 -12.70 -10.77
N VAL A 45 5.11 -12.04 -9.94
CA VAL A 45 5.81 -12.61 -8.77
C VAL A 45 4.87 -13.54 -8.01
N SER A 46 5.08 -14.85 -8.13
CA SER A 46 4.28 -15.85 -7.42
C SER A 46 4.34 -15.55 -5.92
N ALA A 47 3.17 -15.42 -5.29
CA ALA A 47 3.08 -15.22 -3.85
C ALA A 47 3.92 -16.28 -3.11
N CYS A 48 4.66 -15.85 -2.09
CA CYS A 48 5.53 -16.73 -1.33
C CYS A 48 4.76 -17.94 -0.78
N THR A 49 5.31 -19.14 -0.98
CA THR A 49 4.77 -20.38 -0.41
C THR A 49 5.71 -20.89 0.67
N PRO A 50 5.32 -20.89 1.95
CA PRO A 50 6.20 -21.32 3.02
C PRO A 50 6.29 -22.84 3.05
N THR A 51 7.51 -23.37 3.13
CA THR A 51 7.83 -24.78 3.30
C THR A 51 8.66 -24.93 4.56
N SER A 52 8.02 -25.07 5.72
CA SER A 52 8.74 -25.26 6.99
C SER A 52 9.54 -26.57 6.95
N GLY A 53 10.85 -26.49 7.18
CA GLY A 53 11.75 -27.66 7.08
C GLY A 53 11.98 -28.14 5.64
N GLY A 54 11.70 -27.29 4.65
CA GLY A 54 11.94 -27.57 3.24
C GLY A 54 13.43 -27.69 2.89
N SER A 55 13.71 -28.07 1.66
CA SER A 55 15.07 -28.14 1.12
C SER A 55 15.75 -26.76 1.12
N ALA A 56 17.09 -26.75 1.10
CA ALA A 56 17.86 -25.51 1.02
C ALA A 56 17.39 -24.63 -0.16
N GLY A 57 17.26 -23.33 0.07
CA GLY A 57 16.78 -22.38 -0.93
C GLY A 57 15.26 -22.29 -1.07
N THR A 58 14.50 -23.12 -0.34
CA THR A 58 13.05 -22.89 -0.21
C THR A 58 12.75 -21.87 0.88
N CYS A 59 11.63 -21.17 0.76
CA CYS A 59 11.21 -20.23 1.79
C CYS A 59 10.67 -20.97 3.02
N LYS A 60 11.14 -20.62 4.21
CA LYS A 60 10.64 -21.15 5.48
C LYS A 60 9.44 -20.36 5.99
N ASN A 61 9.51 -19.03 5.92
CA ASN A 61 8.46 -18.13 6.40
C ASN A 61 8.21 -16.98 5.43
N CYS A 62 6.93 -16.69 5.17
CA CYS A 62 6.47 -15.62 4.29
C CYS A 62 5.94 -14.43 5.12
N GLY A 63 6.82 -13.78 5.88
CA GLY A 63 6.45 -12.70 6.81
C GLY A 63 6.62 -11.28 6.26
N ALA A 64 7.15 -11.12 5.05
CA ALA A 64 7.39 -9.79 4.46
C ALA A 64 6.21 -9.38 3.58
N ALA A 65 5.20 -8.73 4.16
CA ALA A 65 4.04 -8.23 3.43
C ALA A 65 4.37 -6.88 2.74
N ILE A 66 4.35 -6.87 1.41
CA ILE A 66 4.68 -5.70 0.58
C ILE A 66 3.63 -5.57 -0.53
N GLY A 67 2.91 -4.44 -0.57
CA GLY A 67 1.90 -4.21 -1.62
C GLY A 67 0.79 -5.26 -1.69
N GLY A 68 0.47 -5.92 -0.58
CA GLY A 68 -0.54 -7.01 -0.52
C GLY A 68 -0.02 -8.38 -0.93
N VAL A 69 1.27 -8.51 -1.27
CA VAL A 69 1.93 -9.80 -1.56
C VAL A 69 2.86 -10.14 -0.41
N ASN A 70 2.85 -11.40 0.03
CA ASN A 70 3.81 -11.90 1.01
C ASN A 70 5.06 -12.41 0.29
N TYR A 71 6.21 -11.95 0.75
CA TYR A 71 7.53 -12.34 0.30
C TYR A 71 8.23 -13.15 1.38
N CYS A 72 9.30 -13.86 0.99
CA CYS A 72 10.05 -14.64 1.94
C CYS A 72 10.78 -13.73 2.94
N SER A 73 10.61 -14.02 4.22
CA SER A 73 11.28 -13.33 5.34
C SER A 73 12.31 -14.22 6.04
N GLU A 74 12.29 -15.54 5.78
CA GLU A 74 13.25 -16.48 6.33
C GLU A 74 13.38 -17.69 5.39
N CYS A 75 14.61 -18.10 5.10
CA CYS A 75 14.93 -19.19 4.18
C CYS A 75 15.33 -20.48 4.89
N ASN A 76 15.13 -21.62 4.22
CA ASN A 76 15.72 -22.88 4.62
C ASN A 76 17.14 -23.03 4.08
N GLY A 77 18.01 -23.66 4.86
CA GLY A 77 19.39 -23.97 4.50
C GLY A 77 20.41 -22.95 5.03
N ALA A 78 21.60 -23.43 5.40
CA ALA A 78 22.61 -22.65 6.10
C ALA A 78 23.13 -21.42 5.30
N ASN A 79 23.16 -21.54 3.97
CA ASN A 79 23.74 -20.50 3.11
C ASN A 79 22.68 -19.58 2.48
N HIS A 80 21.40 -19.73 2.81
CA HIS A 80 20.32 -19.01 2.13
C HIS A 80 19.69 -17.94 3.00
N ALA A 81 19.47 -16.75 2.43
CA ALA A 81 18.72 -15.68 3.07
C ALA A 81 17.87 -14.90 2.06
N PRO A 82 16.87 -14.13 2.54
CA PRO A 82 15.97 -13.43 1.66
C PRO A 82 16.65 -12.21 1.03
N VAL A 83 16.73 -12.21 -0.30
CA VAL A 83 17.17 -11.08 -1.12
C VAL A 83 16.04 -10.76 -2.10
N ASN A 84 15.50 -9.54 -2.04
CA ASN A 84 14.29 -9.14 -2.76
C ASN A 84 13.08 -10.06 -2.54
N GLY A 85 12.98 -10.68 -1.37
CA GLY A 85 11.87 -11.57 -1.05
C GLY A 85 12.00 -13.00 -1.58
N GLU A 86 13.13 -13.34 -2.20
CA GLU A 86 13.47 -14.70 -2.66
C GLU A 86 14.65 -15.26 -1.88
N CYS A 87 14.70 -16.58 -1.71
CA CYS A 87 15.81 -17.23 -1.03
C CYS A 87 17.01 -17.39 -1.96
N ALA A 88 18.02 -16.54 -1.76
CA ALA A 88 19.27 -16.57 -2.51
C ALA A 88 20.37 -17.26 -1.71
N ASP A 89 21.26 -17.99 -2.39
CA ASP A 89 22.51 -18.49 -1.80
C ASP A 89 23.52 -17.33 -1.64
N VAL A 90 23.60 -16.80 -0.42
CA VAL A 90 24.44 -15.66 -0.07
C VAL A 90 25.87 -16.05 0.29
N SER A 91 26.26 -17.33 0.12
CA SER A 91 27.68 -17.74 0.17
C SER A 91 28.41 -17.41 -1.13
N THR A 92 27.67 -17.31 -2.24
CA THR A 92 28.22 -17.03 -3.57
C THR A 92 28.17 -15.55 -3.94
N SER A 93 27.21 -14.80 -3.39
CA SER A 93 27.10 -13.34 -3.52
C SER A 93 26.70 -12.71 -2.20
N THR A 94 27.60 -11.88 -1.64
CA THR A 94 27.40 -11.13 -0.40
C THR A 94 27.13 -9.65 -0.65
N GLU A 95 26.81 -9.29 -1.90
CA GLU A 95 26.66 -7.91 -2.36
C GLU A 95 25.60 -7.14 -1.57
N PHE A 96 24.45 -7.78 -1.32
CA PHE A 96 23.32 -7.14 -0.65
C PHE A 96 23.07 -7.63 0.76
N CYS A 97 23.47 -8.86 1.09
CA CYS A 97 23.13 -9.50 2.35
C CYS A 97 24.35 -10.15 2.98
N THR A 98 24.56 -9.84 4.25
CA THR A 98 25.38 -10.65 5.15
C THR A 98 24.45 -11.66 5.81
N LYS A 99 24.78 -12.95 5.70
CA LYS A 99 23.97 -14.02 6.28
C LYS A 99 24.02 -13.96 7.81
N ASP A 100 22.88 -14.16 8.45
CA ASP A 100 22.85 -14.46 9.89
C ASP A 100 23.36 -15.89 10.16
N GLY A 101 24.25 -16.08 11.13
CA GLY A 101 24.85 -17.40 11.37
C GLY A 101 23.91 -18.44 12.01
N SER A 102 22.75 -18.04 12.51
CA SER A 102 21.85 -18.86 13.31
C SER A 102 20.44 -19.01 12.73
N THR A 103 20.00 -18.05 11.92
CA THR A 103 18.65 -18.05 11.33
C THR A 103 18.71 -18.29 9.83
N GLY A 104 17.57 -18.24 9.14
CA GLY A 104 17.48 -18.16 7.68
C GLY A 104 17.43 -16.74 7.11
N THR A 105 17.90 -15.72 7.85
CA THR A 105 17.72 -14.29 7.51
C THR A 105 19.04 -13.59 7.16
N CYS A 106 18.95 -12.33 6.73
CA CYS A 106 20.09 -11.43 6.67
C CYS A 106 20.36 -10.81 8.05
N SER A 107 21.63 -10.73 8.44
CA SER A 107 22.08 -10.02 9.66
C SER A 107 22.42 -8.56 9.38
N ALA A 108 22.83 -8.23 8.17
CA ALA A 108 23.07 -6.86 7.72
C ALA A 108 22.93 -6.75 6.21
N CYS A 109 22.36 -5.65 5.75
CA CYS A 109 22.25 -5.30 4.34
C CYS A 109 23.41 -4.42 3.87
N LYS A 110 23.75 -4.51 2.59
CA LYS A 110 24.91 -3.86 1.99
C LYS A 110 24.56 -3.19 0.67
N GLY A 111 25.41 -2.28 0.21
CA GLY A 111 25.28 -1.59 -1.06
C GLY A 111 23.91 -0.91 -1.25
N ALA A 112 23.37 -1.01 -2.47
CA ALA A 112 22.10 -0.41 -2.87
C ALA A 112 20.86 -1.19 -2.38
N SER A 113 20.93 -1.82 -1.20
CA SER A 113 19.80 -2.50 -0.56
C SER A 113 19.44 -1.89 0.80
N PHE A 114 18.35 -2.35 1.42
CA PHE A 114 17.97 -1.99 2.78
C PHE A 114 17.32 -3.16 3.52
N MET A 115 17.41 -3.15 4.86
CA MET A 115 16.78 -4.16 5.71
C MET A 115 15.27 -3.94 5.80
N PHE A 116 14.52 -5.02 5.62
CA PHE A 116 13.08 -5.08 5.86
C PHE A 116 12.66 -6.51 6.22
N LYS A 117 12.01 -6.72 7.37
CA LYS A 117 11.49 -8.01 7.82
C LYS A 117 12.47 -9.18 7.65
N GLY A 118 13.74 -8.97 8.02
CA GLY A 118 14.79 -10.00 7.98
C GLY A 118 15.42 -10.27 6.60
N GLY A 119 15.00 -9.56 5.56
CA GLY A 119 15.58 -9.65 4.22
C GLY A 119 16.23 -8.34 3.77
N CYS A 120 17.05 -8.43 2.73
CA CYS A 120 17.64 -7.25 2.06
C CYS A 120 16.96 -7.00 0.72
N TYR A 121 16.46 -5.78 0.53
CA TYR A 121 15.68 -5.40 -0.65
C TYR A 121 16.39 -4.28 -1.41
N GLU A 122 16.54 -4.44 -2.72
CA GLU A 122 17.19 -3.45 -3.56
C GLU A 122 16.35 -2.17 -3.67
N LYS A 123 16.98 -1.01 -3.51
CA LYS A 123 16.32 0.31 -3.53
C LYS A 123 15.72 0.64 -4.91
N GLY A 124 16.34 0.15 -5.99
CA GLY A 124 15.97 0.46 -7.38
C GLY A 124 15.11 -0.60 -8.08
N LYS A 125 14.72 -1.67 -7.39
CA LYS A 125 14.03 -2.82 -7.98
C LYS A 125 12.85 -3.26 -7.12
N ALA A 126 11.76 -3.68 -7.76
CA ALA A 126 10.63 -4.26 -7.04
C ALA A 126 11.03 -5.61 -6.39
N PRO A 127 10.55 -5.90 -5.17
CA PRO A 127 9.61 -5.08 -4.39
C PRO A 127 10.25 -3.96 -3.56
N GLY A 128 11.59 -3.91 -3.45
CA GLY A 128 12.27 -2.91 -2.61
C GLY A 128 11.98 -1.45 -3.00
N SER A 129 11.87 -1.16 -4.29
CA SER A 129 11.53 0.19 -4.80
C SER A 129 10.10 0.64 -4.47
N THR A 130 9.21 -0.26 -4.03
CA THR A 130 7.86 0.13 -3.56
C THR A 130 7.84 0.52 -2.10
N ILE A 131 8.90 0.21 -1.35
CA ILE A 131 9.07 0.58 0.06
C ILE A 131 10.04 1.75 0.19
N CYS A 132 11.14 1.73 -0.56
CA CYS A 132 12.16 2.75 -0.50
C CYS A 132 12.02 3.74 -1.66
N GLN A 133 11.66 4.98 -1.33
CA GLN A 133 11.51 6.04 -2.32
C GLN A 133 12.85 6.71 -2.62
N THR A 134 13.65 6.99 -1.58
CA THR A 134 14.98 7.59 -1.72
C THR A 134 16.00 6.72 -1.03
N GLY A 135 16.93 6.20 -1.83
CA GLY A 135 18.09 5.52 -1.31
C GLY A 135 19.03 6.49 -0.61
N GLY A 136 19.44 6.17 0.61
CA GLY A 136 20.44 6.97 1.32
C GLY A 136 21.86 6.72 0.83
N ASN A 137 22.76 7.62 1.24
CA ASN A 137 24.20 7.51 0.98
C ASN A 137 24.88 6.39 1.79
N ALA A 138 24.23 5.93 2.85
CA ALA A 138 24.69 4.79 3.63
C ALA A 138 24.23 3.46 3.00
N ASP A 139 25.17 2.52 2.92
CA ASP A 139 24.91 1.17 2.49
C ASP A 139 23.89 0.49 3.41
N GLY A 140 22.97 -0.27 2.83
CA GLY A 140 22.00 -1.05 3.61
C GLY A 140 20.85 -0.25 4.22
N LEU A 141 20.70 1.05 3.90
CA LEU A 141 19.64 1.89 4.46
C LEU A 141 18.73 2.54 3.40
N CYS A 142 17.46 2.65 3.75
CA CYS A 142 16.53 3.55 3.09
C CYS A 142 16.44 4.89 3.83
N GLU A 143 16.60 6.00 3.11
CA GLU A 143 16.55 7.35 3.71
C GLU A 143 15.14 7.94 3.72
N ALA A 144 14.36 7.69 2.67
CA ALA A 144 12.95 8.06 2.64
C ALA A 144 12.09 6.86 2.21
N CYS A 145 11.14 6.50 3.08
CA CYS A 145 10.17 5.45 2.81
C CYS A 145 9.04 5.98 1.92
N ALA A 146 8.47 5.10 1.11
CA ALA A 146 7.32 5.39 0.27
C ALA A 146 6.05 5.61 1.11
N ASP A 147 5.03 6.23 0.50
CA ASP A 147 3.71 6.38 1.10
C ASP A 147 3.19 5.02 1.60
N GLY A 148 2.63 5.01 2.82
CA GLY A 148 2.20 3.79 3.51
C GLY A 148 3.25 3.15 4.41
N TYR A 149 4.47 3.69 4.40
CA TYR A 149 5.55 3.33 5.32
C TYR A 149 6.07 4.58 6.01
N PHE A 150 6.56 4.42 7.24
CA PHE A 150 7.31 5.45 7.93
C PHE A 150 8.74 4.98 8.16
N ARG A 151 9.66 5.94 8.23
CA ARG A 151 11.07 5.64 8.53
C ARG A 151 11.21 5.25 10.00
N ASN A 152 11.84 4.10 10.23
CA ASN A 152 12.21 3.70 11.58
C ASN A 152 13.23 4.71 12.15
N PRO A 153 12.96 5.33 13.31
CA PRO A 153 13.89 6.28 13.92
C PRO A 153 15.28 5.69 14.21
N GLU A 154 15.35 4.36 14.41
CA GLU A 154 16.59 3.61 14.65
C GLU A 154 16.97 2.71 13.46
N ALA A 155 16.58 3.10 12.24
CA ALA A 155 17.00 2.43 11.02
C ALA A 155 18.53 2.28 10.94
N ALA A 156 18.98 1.07 10.64
CA ALA A 156 20.38 0.72 10.45
C ALA A 156 20.49 -0.31 9.32
N ASN A 157 21.69 -0.74 8.98
CA ASN A 157 21.85 -1.79 7.97
C ASN A 157 21.40 -3.18 8.47
N ASN A 158 21.26 -3.36 9.79
CA ASN A 158 20.79 -4.57 10.46
C ASN A 158 19.40 -4.42 11.10
N VAL A 159 18.74 -3.27 10.91
CA VAL A 159 17.43 -2.95 11.48
C VAL A 159 16.55 -2.41 10.37
N ASP A 160 15.30 -2.86 10.31
CA ASP A 160 14.32 -2.43 9.30
C ASP A 160 14.33 -0.91 9.11
N SER A 161 14.57 -0.48 7.87
CA SER A 161 14.62 0.96 7.55
C SER A 161 13.24 1.60 7.53
N CYS A 162 12.24 0.86 7.07
CA CYS A 162 10.89 1.31 6.88
C CYS A 162 9.92 0.35 7.54
N ILE A 163 8.88 0.89 8.17
CA ILE A 163 7.85 0.13 8.87
C ILE A 163 6.51 0.49 8.24
N SER A 164 5.68 -0.51 7.94
CA SER A 164 4.35 -0.24 7.38
C SER A 164 3.48 0.50 8.40
N CYS A 165 2.73 1.49 7.95
CA CYS A 165 1.82 2.23 8.79
C CYS A 165 0.76 1.36 9.48
N GLY A 166 0.43 0.20 8.90
CA GLY A 166 -0.51 -0.76 9.46
C GLY A 166 0.12 -1.85 10.33
N ASP A 167 1.44 -1.88 10.50
CA ASP A 167 2.15 -2.97 11.16
C ASP A 167 2.15 -2.83 12.69
N THR A 168 1.15 -3.43 13.33
CA THR A 168 1.00 -3.40 14.80
C THR A 168 2.02 -4.24 15.55
N ALA A 169 2.65 -5.23 14.90
CA ALA A 169 3.76 -5.97 15.49
C ALA A 169 5.05 -5.13 15.47
N GLY A 170 5.24 -4.37 14.40
CA GLY A 170 6.31 -3.41 14.27
C GLY A 170 7.70 -4.03 14.17
N VAL A 171 8.68 -3.29 14.67
CA VAL A 171 10.09 -3.68 14.72
C VAL A 171 10.57 -3.58 16.15
N ILE A 172 11.13 -4.68 16.65
CA ILE A 172 11.68 -4.80 17.99
C ILE A 172 13.21 -4.75 17.88
N ILE A 173 13.81 -3.82 18.60
CA ILE A 173 15.26 -3.59 18.66
C ILE A 173 15.70 -3.86 20.09
N SER A 174 16.51 -4.89 20.28
CA SER A 174 17.03 -5.27 21.60
C SER A 174 18.51 -4.92 21.71
N SER A 175 18.87 -4.12 22.71
CA SER A 175 20.26 -3.73 22.96
C SER A 175 20.51 -3.54 24.46
N GLY A 176 21.52 -4.22 25.00
CA GLY A 176 21.98 -4.01 26.38
C GLY A 176 20.92 -4.27 27.47
N GLY A 177 19.94 -5.15 27.23
CA GLY A 177 18.81 -5.40 28.15
C GLY A 177 17.62 -4.44 27.97
N ASN A 178 17.72 -3.49 27.05
CA ASN A 178 16.64 -2.60 26.64
C ASN A 178 15.95 -3.13 25.39
N THR A 179 14.67 -2.79 25.25
CA THR A 179 13.87 -3.15 24.08
C THR A 179 13.11 -1.93 23.60
N HIS A 180 13.39 -1.49 22.38
CA HIS A 180 12.64 -0.45 21.69
C HIS A 180 11.74 -1.09 20.64
N THR A 181 10.46 -0.76 20.67
CA THR A 181 9.50 -1.25 19.68
C THR A 181 8.86 -0.08 18.95
N TYR A 182 8.99 -0.07 17.63
CA TYR A 182 8.33 0.90 16.78
C TYR A 182 7.21 0.23 16.01
N THR A 183 5.97 0.71 16.21
CA THR A 183 4.77 0.09 15.62
C THR A 183 4.00 1.06 14.73
N GLY A 184 3.26 0.50 13.78
CA GLY A 184 2.16 1.18 13.10
C GLY A 184 0.88 1.20 13.94
N VAL A 185 -0.23 1.53 13.27
CA VAL A 185 -1.59 1.61 13.80
C VAL A 185 -2.48 0.73 12.94
N ASP A 186 -3.29 -0.14 13.55
CA ASP A 186 -4.18 -1.02 12.80
C ASP A 186 -5.10 -0.22 11.86
N GLY A 187 -5.30 -0.73 10.64
CA GLY A 187 -6.11 -0.06 9.62
C GLY A 187 -5.56 1.27 9.13
N CYS A 188 -4.33 1.67 9.49
CA CYS A 188 -3.72 2.90 9.00
C CYS A 188 -2.97 2.68 7.68
N VAL A 189 -3.23 3.55 6.68
CA VAL A 189 -2.58 3.48 5.36
C VAL A 189 -1.61 4.63 5.10
N ARG A 190 -1.62 5.67 5.93
CA ARG A 190 -0.58 6.73 5.92
C ARG A 190 -0.37 7.24 7.32
N CYS A 191 0.88 7.45 7.71
CA CYS A 191 1.25 7.79 9.07
C CYS A 191 2.50 8.67 9.09
N ALA A 192 2.67 9.39 10.19
CA ALA A 192 3.91 10.09 10.52
C ALA A 192 4.75 9.22 11.47
N ALA A 193 6.07 9.20 11.26
CA ALA A 193 6.98 8.48 12.12
C ALA A 193 6.91 8.99 13.58
N PRO A 194 7.03 8.11 14.58
CA PRO A 194 7.17 8.53 15.96
C PRO A 194 8.52 9.23 16.19
N GLN A 195 8.65 9.88 17.34
CA GLN A 195 9.95 10.34 17.82
C GLN A 195 10.83 9.15 18.22
N ALA A 196 12.14 9.30 18.09
CA ALA A 196 13.10 8.32 18.56
C ALA A 196 12.95 8.13 20.07
N ILE A 197 13.00 6.88 20.50
CA ILE A 197 12.97 6.50 21.90
C ILE A 197 14.34 6.84 22.53
N SER A 198 14.34 7.75 23.51
CA SER A 198 15.58 8.24 24.14
C SER A 198 15.79 7.76 25.58
N THR A 199 14.84 7.00 26.14
CA THR A 199 14.88 6.59 27.55
C THR A 199 15.73 5.33 27.72
N PRO A 200 16.71 5.32 28.64
CA PRO A 200 17.80 4.34 28.61
C PRO A 200 17.50 2.98 29.25
N THR A 201 16.30 2.74 29.77
CA THR A 201 16.00 1.51 30.54
C THR A 201 14.63 0.92 30.23
N GLY A 202 14.59 -0.39 30.03
CA GLY A 202 13.36 -1.19 29.97
C GLY A 202 12.79 -1.39 28.56
N ALA A 203 11.56 -1.92 28.52
CA ALA A 203 10.81 -2.12 27.28
C ALA A 203 9.95 -0.89 26.97
N GLN A 204 10.11 -0.32 25.79
CA GLN A 204 9.49 0.93 25.38
C GLN A 204 8.87 0.78 24.00
N VAL A 205 7.74 1.43 23.79
CA VAL A 205 6.96 1.34 22.56
C VAL A 205 6.64 2.74 22.08
N ALA A 206 6.92 3.01 20.81
CA ALA A 206 6.56 4.25 20.15
C ALA A 206 5.77 3.93 18.87
N ALA A 207 4.51 4.34 18.86
CA ALA A 207 3.61 4.11 17.73
C ALA A 207 3.64 5.31 16.77
N ALA A 208 3.60 5.03 15.46
CA ALA A 208 3.38 6.03 14.44
C ALA A 208 2.04 6.75 14.64
N THR A 209 1.96 8.01 14.23
CA THR A 209 0.70 8.76 14.26
C THR A 209 -0.04 8.57 12.96
N CYS A 210 -1.23 7.97 12.99
CA CYS A 210 -2.01 7.79 11.78
C CYS A 210 -2.51 9.13 11.22
N THR A 211 -2.35 9.32 9.91
CA THR A 211 -2.80 10.52 9.17
C THR A 211 -3.89 10.19 8.16
N THR A 212 -3.99 8.92 7.74
CA THR A 212 -5.06 8.44 6.86
C THR A 212 -5.36 6.99 7.18
N CYS A 213 -6.62 6.73 7.54
CA CYS A 213 -7.13 5.38 7.71
C CYS A 213 -7.44 4.73 6.37
N GLY A 214 -7.39 3.40 6.34
CA GLY A 214 -7.81 2.60 5.21
C GLY A 214 -9.31 2.72 4.94
N ASP A 215 -9.73 2.14 3.81
CA ASP A 215 -11.13 2.14 3.40
C ASP A 215 -12.06 1.64 4.51
N GLY A 216 -13.18 2.33 4.70
CA GLY A 216 -14.20 2.01 5.69
C GLY A 216 -13.87 2.44 7.13
N LYS A 217 -12.71 3.05 7.39
CA LYS A 217 -12.28 3.48 8.73
C LYS A 217 -12.05 5.00 8.81
N TYR A 218 -12.21 5.56 10.01
CA TYR A 218 -11.87 6.95 10.32
C TYR A 218 -11.51 7.12 11.80
N GLY A 219 -11.13 8.35 12.19
CA GLY A 219 -10.70 8.69 13.54
C GLY A 219 -9.18 8.58 13.71
N ALA A 220 -8.65 9.15 14.80
CA ALA A 220 -7.20 9.19 15.04
C ALA A 220 -6.57 7.79 15.20
N ALA A 221 -7.34 6.83 15.72
CA ALA A 221 -6.93 5.44 15.91
C ALA A 221 -7.44 4.48 14.83
N CYS A 222 -8.16 4.97 13.80
CA CYS A 222 -8.79 4.15 12.76
C CYS A 222 -9.71 3.03 13.28
N ASP A 223 -10.25 3.20 14.48
CA ASP A 223 -11.12 2.24 15.16
C ASP A 223 -12.60 2.44 14.82
N GLN A 224 -12.97 3.60 14.28
CA GLN A 224 -14.35 3.93 13.92
C GLN A 224 -14.66 3.52 12.48
N ASN A 225 -15.90 3.08 12.24
CA ASN A 225 -16.36 2.59 10.94
C ASN A 225 -17.20 3.62 10.21
N CYS A 226 -16.92 3.82 8.92
CA CYS A 226 -17.77 4.59 8.04
C CYS A 226 -19.18 3.99 7.92
N ASP A 227 -20.13 4.79 7.44
CA ASP A 227 -21.43 4.26 7.02
C ASP A 227 -21.27 3.12 6.00
N ALA A 228 -22.20 2.16 6.03
CA ALA A 228 -22.16 0.98 5.19
C ALA A 228 -22.09 1.30 3.68
N SER A 229 -22.59 2.46 3.24
CA SER A 229 -22.54 2.91 1.85
C SER A 229 -21.23 3.65 1.48
N CYS A 230 -20.53 4.24 2.45
CA CYS A 230 -19.25 4.93 2.20
C CYS A 230 -18.13 3.92 1.96
N LYS A 231 -17.31 4.16 0.93
CA LYS A 231 -16.00 3.49 0.79
C LYS A 231 -14.96 4.15 1.69
N SER A 232 -14.96 5.48 1.76
CA SER A 232 -14.11 6.28 2.66
C SER A 232 -14.94 7.39 3.28
N CYS A 233 -14.56 7.83 4.48
CA CYS A 233 -15.28 8.88 5.22
C CYS A 233 -14.33 9.68 6.12
N THR A 234 -14.77 10.84 6.59
CA THR A 234 -14.05 11.66 7.59
C THR A 234 -14.72 11.67 8.96
N GLY A 235 -15.87 10.99 9.09
CA GLY A 235 -16.72 11.06 10.28
C GLY A 235 -17.85 10.04 10.26
N ALA A 236 -18.69 10.11 11.30
CA ALA A 236 -19.86 9.27 11.43
C ALA A 236 -20.99 9.68 10.46
N GLY A 237 -21.83 8.70 10.11
CA GLY A 237 -23.08 8.92 9.39
C GLY A 237 -22.94 9.01 7.87
N THR A 238 -24.08 9.13 7.20
CA THR A 238 -24.18 9.02 5.75
C THR A 238 -23.66 10.24 4.99
N THR A 239 -23.53 11.41 5.64
CA THR A 239 -23.09 12.67 5.02
C THR A 239 -21.59 12.92 5.14
N ALA A 240 -20.87 12.07 5.88
CA ALA A 240 -19.43 12.17 6.08
C ALA A 240 -18.63 11.33 5.07
N CYS A 241 -19.29 10.75 4.06
CA CYS A 241 -18.58 10.00 3.02
C CYS A 241 -17.68 10.95 2.21
N THR A 242 -16.53 10.45 1.78
CA THR A 242 -15.67 11.09 0.77
C THR A 242 -15.61 10.30 -0.54
N SER A 243 -16.02 9.02 -0.50
CA SER A 243 -16.26 8.20 -1.68
C SER A 243 -17.26 7.09 -1.39
N CYS A 244 -17.87 6.55 -2.44
CA CYS A 244 -18.90 5.52 -2.33
C CYS A 244 -18.39 4.15 -2.74
N LYS A 245 -18.95 3.12 -2.11
CA LYS A 245 -18.73 1.73 -2.53
C LYS A 245 -19.33 1.50 -3.92
N PRO A 246 -18.80 0.53 -4.69
CA PRO A 246 -19.40 0.15 -5.97
C PRO A 246 -20.76 -0.59 -5.78
N THR A 247 -21.56 -0.59 -6.83
CA THR A 247 -22.95 -1.11 -6.97
C THR A 247 -23.30 -2.31 -6.08
N LYS A 248 -22.47 -3.36 -6.07
CA LYS A 248 -22.76 -4.61 -5.33
C LYS A 248 -22.56 -4.52 -3.82
N THR A 249 -21.69 -3.63 -3.35
CA THR A 249 -21.35 -3.49 -1.92
C THR A 249 -21.95 -2.23 -1.28
N ALA A 250 -22.58 -1.36 -2.08
CA ALA A 250 -23.16 -0.10 -1.65
C ALA A 250 -24.68 -0.12 -1.45
N ASN A 251 -25.34 -1.29 -1.48
CA ASN A 251 -26.81 -1.37 -1.49
C ASN A 251 -27.45 -0.50 -2.60
N GLY A 252 -26.80 -0.40 -3.78
CA GLY A 252 -27.24 0.44 -4.90
C GLY A 252 -26.92 1.95 -4.78
N LYS A 253 -26.15 2.38 -3.76
CA LYS A 253 -25.77 3.78 -3.53
C LYS A 253 -24.38 4.12 -4.08
N GLU A 254 -24.13 3.93 -5.38
CA GLU A 254 -22.80 4.18 -5.96
C GLU A 254 -22.50 5.64 -6.36
N TYR A 255 -23.48 6.54 -6.29
CA TYR A 255 -23.30 7.94 -6.70
C TYR A 255 -22.90 8.79 -5.50
N PHE A 256 -21.76 9.49 -5.62
CA PHE A 256 -21.31 10.41 -4.58
C PHE A 256 -21.93 11.80 -4.79
N ARG A 257 -22.83 12.18 -3.89
CA ARG A 257 -23.48 13.50 -3.87
C ARG A 257 -22.78 14.38 -2.83
N ILE A 258 -22.04 15.38 -3.32
CA ILE A 258 -21.32 16.32 -2.46
C ILE A 258 -22.33 17.17 -1.68
N LYS A 259 -22.19 17.23 -0.36
CA LYS A 259 -23.00 18.08 0.54
C LYS A 259 -22.20 19.26 1.05
N ASP A 260 -20.89 19.09 1.20
CA ASP A 260 -19.95 20.12 1.57
C ASP A 260 -18.79 20.12 0.57
N ASP A 261 -18.73 21.15 -0.28
CA ASP A 261 -17.67 21.26 -1.28
C ASP A 261 -16.33 21.67 -0.66
N ALA A 262 -16.32 22.36 0.49
CA ALA A 262 -15.09 22.75 1.16
C ALA A 262 -14.42 21.52 1.81
N ALA A 263 -15.19 20.73 2.54
CA ALA A 263 -14.73 19.50 3.17
C ALA A 263 -14.60 18.31 2.19
N LYS A 264 -15.15 18.45 0.98
CA LYS A 264 -15.30 17.36 -0.01
C LYS A 264 -16.02 16.14 0.57
N THR A 265 -17.00 16.39 1.44
CA THR A 265 -17.84 15.35 2.05
C THR A 265 -19.25 15.36 1.46
N GLY A 266 -19.92 14.23 1.58
CA GLY A 266 -21.21 14.02 0.97
C GLY A 266 -21.84 12.70 1.34
N GLU A 267 -22.89 12.37 0.60
CA GLU A 267 -23.68 11.16 0.81
C GLU A 267 -23.63 10.25 -0.41
N CYS A 268 -23.60 8.95 -0.14
CA CYS A 268 -23.76 7.92 -1.15
C CYS A 268 -25.23 7.66 -1.42
N VAL A 269 -25.62 7.85 -2.67
CA VAL A 269 -27.02 7.82 -3.10
C VAL A 269 -27.20 6.96 -4.35
N THR A 270 -28.45 6.55 -4.61
CA THR A 270 -28.80 5.85 -5.84
C THR A 270 -28.79 6.81 -7.02
N GLU A 271 -28.82 6.28 -8.25
CA GLU A 271 -28.93 7.12 -9.45
C GLU A 271 -30.20 7.99 -9.44
N THR A 272 -31.30 7.42 -8.99
CA THR A 272 -32.60 8.10 -8.89
C THR A 272 -32.52 9.27 -7.93
N ASP A 273 -31.99 9.03 -6.71
CA ASP A 273 -31.85 10.06 -5.66
C ASP A 273 -30.88 11.17 -6.06
N CYS A 274 -29.88 10.84 -6.88
CA CYS A 274 -28.92 11.80 -7.43
C CYS A 274 -29.60 12.80 -8.39
N LYS A 275 -30.55 12.33 -9.20
CA LYS A 275 -31.25 13.16 -10.20
C LYS A 275 -32.40 13.97 -9.60
N THR A 276 -32.84 13.65 -8.39
CA THR A 276 -33.97 14.32 -7.74
C THR A 276 -33.67 15.80 -7.48
N GLY A 277 -34.53 16.69 -8.00
CA GLY A 277 -34.49 18.12 -7.72
C GLY A 277 -33.59 18.97 -8.62
N ASN A 278 -33.02 18.43 -9.71
CA ASN A 278 -32.22 19.15 -10.73
C ASN A 278 -31.02 19.97 -10.20
N THR A 279 -30.61 19.77 -8.94
CA THR A 279 -29.51 20.49 -8.30
C THR A 279 -28.18 19.76 -8.39
N TYR A 280 -28.17 18.52 -8.87
CA TYR A 280 -26.97 17.69 -8.98
C TYR A 280 -27.01 16.93 -10.31
N PHE A 281 -25.88 16.87 -11.02
CA PHE A 281 -25.79 16.17 -12.29
C PHE A 281 -24.79 15.00 -12.18
N PRO A 282 -25.17 13.77 -12.57
CA PRO A 282 -24.23 12.66 -12.57
C PRO A 282 -23.15 12.92 -13.62
N THR A 283 -21.90 13.02 -13.17
CA THR A 283 -20.72 13.10 -14.03
C THR A 283 -19.96 11.79 -13.95
N THR A 284 -19.60 11.23 -15.10
CA THR A 284 -18.61 10.15 -15.19
C THR A 284 -17.28 10.78 -15.56
N THR A 285 -16.37 10.92 -14.60
CA THR A 285 -14.97 11.23 -14.95
C THR A 285 -14.28 9.94 -15.36
N THR A 286 -13.42 10.01 -16.40
CA THR A 286 -12.62 8.88 -16.88
C THR A 286 -11.79 8.32 -15.74
N GLY A 287 -12.14 7.11 -15.25
CA GLY A 287 -11.53 6.50 -14.06
C GLY A 287 -12.53 5.88 -13.05
N SER A 288 -13.77 5.56 -13.46
CA SER A 288 -14.79 4.88 -12.63
C SER A 288 -15.35 5.68 -11.44
N LYS A 289 -15.11 7.00 -11.37
CA LYS A 289 -15.72 7.87 -10.34
C LYS A 289 -17.01 8.50 -10.87
N ARG A 290 -18.14 8.19 -10.22
CA ARG A 290 -19.45 8.83 -10.46
C ARG A 290 -19.65 9.93 -9.43
N SER A 291 -19.62 11.19 -9.87
CA SER A 291 -19.67 12.36 -8.98
C SER A 291 -20.90 13.21 -9.31
N ALA A 292 -21.53 13.81 -8.32
CA ALA A 292 -22.64 14.74 -8.52
C ALA A 292 -22.35 16.06 -7.81
N PRO A 293 -21.69 17.03 -8.48
CA PRO A 293 -21.46 18.37 -7.92
C PRO A 293 -22.76 19.18 -7.90
N PRO A 294 -22.89 20.17 -6.99
CA PRO A 294 -24.02 21.08 -7.00
C PRO A 294 -24.06 21.91 -8.28
N ALA A 295 -25.26 22.16 -8.81
CA ALA A 295 -25.49 23.02 -9.95
C ALA A 295 -24.99 24.42 -9.62
N ALA A 296 -23.98 24.89 -10.36
CA ALA A 296 -23.54 26.27 -10.28
C ALA A 296 -24.75 27.18 -10.47
N THR A 297 -25.02 28.04 -9.49
CA THR A 297 -26.00 29.11 -9.63
C THR A 297 -25.57 29.92 -10.85
N GLN A 298 -26.33 29.83 -11.94
CA GLN A 298 -26.15 30.72 -13.07
C GLN A 298 -26.35 32.14 -12.53
N GLN A 299 -25.26 32.89 -12.32
CA GLN A 299 -25.36 34.33 -12.27
C GLN A 299 -25.91 34.75 -13.64
N THR A 300 -27.17 35.17 -13.64
CA THR A 300 -27.82 35.86 -14.74
C THR A 300 -27.06 37.17 -14.98
N GLY A 301 -26.11 37.15 -15.92
CA GLY A 301 -25.56 38.35 -16.52
C GLY A 301 -26.55 38.87 -17.56
N ALA A 302 -27.06 40.08 -17.33
CA ALA A 302 -27.86 40.86 -18.27
C ALA A 302 -27.04 41.24 -19.52
#